data_AF-D2HP46-F1
#
_entry.id   AF-D2HP46-F1
#
_cell.length_a   1.000
_cell.length_b   1.000
_cell.length_c   1.000
_cell.angle_alpha   90.00
_cell.angle_beta   90.00
_cell.angle_gamma   90.00
#
_symmetry.space_group_name_H-M   'P 1'
#
loop_
_entity.id
_entity.type
_entity.pdbx_description
1 polymer ?
#
loop_
_entity_poly.entity_id
_entity_poly.type
_entity_poly.pdbx_seq_one_letter_code
_entity_poly.pdbx_strand_id
1 'polypeptide(L)' 'IKTYLQGSRPVDGPFNYNYTACLCKDHPRTFYWDFKVDGHMAIKAVVYITEKEGICPDLSVVPSGQKDFHTI' A
#
# COMPACT_ATOMS: atom_id res chain seq x y z
N ILE A 1 0.83 -0.31 -8.20
CA ILE A 1 0.01 -0.15 -6.97
C ILE A 1 0.67 0.81 -5.99
N LYS A 2 -0.12 1.51 -5.18
CA LYS A 2 0.31 2.26 -4.00
C LYS A 2 -0.21 1.53 -2.75
N THR A 3 0.57 1.42 -1.69
CA THR A 3 0.14 0.80 -0.43
C THR A 3 0.64 1.58 0.78
N TYR A 4 -0.18 1.60 1.82
CA TYR A 4 0.05 2.34 3.06
C TYR A 4 -0.77 1.72 4.20
N LEU A 5 -0.39 2.05 5.43
CA LEU A 5 -1.13 1.67 6.64
C LEU A 5 -2.03 2.81 7.09
N GLN A 6 -3.21 2.46 7.61
CA GLN A 6 -4.12 3.38 8.26
C GLN A 6 -4.39 2.88 9.68
N GLY A 7 -4.05 3.68 10.68
CA GLY A 7 -4.28 3.36 12.09
C GLY A 7 -5.58 3.98 12.60
N SER A 8 -6.16 3.43 13.67
CA SER A 8 -7.25 4.07 14.40
C SER A 8 -6.83 5.33 15.16
N ARG A 9 -5.52 5.57 15.28
CA ARG A 9 -4.90 6.77 15.86
C ARG A 9 -3.66 7.17 15.03
N PRO A 10 -3.22 8.44 15.10
CA PRO A 10 -1.97 8.87 14.48
C PRO A 10 -0.77 8.13 15.09
N VAL A 11 0.17 7.74 14.24
CA VAL A 11 1.48 7.17 14.62
C VAL A 11 2.52 7.88 13.80
N ASP A 12 3.59 8.34 14.44
CA ASP A 12 4.68 9.02 13.75
C ASP A 12 5.70 8.04 13.16
N GLY A 13 6.57 8.57 12.30
CA GLY A 13 7.71 7.82 11.78
C GLY A 13 7.34 6.80 10.70
N PRO A 14 8.00 5.63 10.67
CA PRO A 14 7.92 4.69 9.54
C PRO A 14 6.51 4.15 9.25
N PHE A 15 5.58 4.22 10.21
CA PHE A 15 4.17 3.84 9.99
C PHE A 15 3.56 4.56 8.78
N ASN A 16 3.95 5.81 8.55
CA ASN A 16 3.42 6.66 7.48
C ASN A 16 4.09 6.44 6.11
N TYR A 17 4.92 5.41 5.95
CA TYR A 17 5.52 5.11 4.66
C TYR A 17 4.48 4.71 3.63
N ASN A 18 4.59 5.34 2.45
CA ASN A 18 3.75 5.09 1.29
C ASN A 18 4.60 4.42 0.22
N TYR A 19 4.44 3.11 0.04
CA TYR A 19 5.15 2.41 -1.02
C TYR A 19 4.38 2.49 -2.33
N THR A 20 5.12 2.59 -3.43
CA THR A 20 4.55 2.45 -4.77
C THR A 20 5.44 1.53 -5.59
N ALA A 21 4.85 0.50 -6.19
CA ALA A 21 5.59 -0.46 -7.00
C ALA A 21 4.72 -1.05 -8.10
N CYS A 22 5.37 -1.58 -9.14
CA CYS A 22 4.70 -2.37 -10.17
C CYS A 22 4.39 -3.76 -9.61
N LEU A 23 3.12 -4.18 -9.72
CA LEU A 23 2.64 -5.50 -9.31
C LEU A 23 2.27 -6.30 -10.56
N CYS A 24 2.85 -7.49 -10.69
CA CYS A 24 2.63 -8.40 -11.81
C CYS A 24 2.33 -9.81 -11.28
N LYS A 25 1.64 -10.63 -12.08
CA LYS A 25 1.27 -12.00 -11.70
C LYS A 25 2.49 -12.85 -11.31
N ASP A 26 3.55 -12.75 -12.09
CA ASP A 26 4.77 -13.56 -11.91
C ASP A 26 5.80 -12.88 -11.00
N HIS A 27 5.51 -11.66 -10.53
CA HIS A 27 6.40 -10.89 -9.65
C HIS A 27 5.59 -10.26 -8.50
N PRO A 28 5.23 -11.05 -7.49
CA PRO A 28 4.51 -10.56 -6.32
C PRO A 28 5.38 -9.57 -5.53
N ARG A 29 4.74 -8.71 -4.73
CA ARG A 29 5.40 -7.70 -3.91
C ARG A 29 5.06 -7.91 -2.44
N THR A 30 6.08 -7.88 -1.60
CA THR A 30 5.96 -7.84 -0.13
C THR A 30 6.51 -6.50 0.34
N PHE A 31 5.76 -5.82 1.20
CA PHE A 31 6.12 -4.52 1.77
C PHE A 31 6.23 -4.65 3.27
N TYR A 32 7.17 -3.92 3.86
CA TYR A 32 7.46 -3.97 5.29
C TYR A 32 7.35 -2.57 5.90
N TRP A 33 6.71 -2.49 7.04
CA TRP A 33 6.70 -1.32 7.91
C TRP A 33 7.25 -1.77 9.26
N ASP A 34 8.24 -1.05 9.77
CA ASP A 34 8.81 -1.30 11.10
C ASP A 34 8.58 -0.05 11.96
N PHE A 35 7.65 -0.14 12.90
CA PHE A 35 7.21 0.98 13.73
C PHE A 35 6.83 0.50 15.13
N LYS A 36 6.78 1.44 16.07
CA LYS A 36 6.34 1.19 17.45
C LYS A 36 5.01 1.89 17.69
N VAL A 37 4.17 1.29 18.53
CA VAL A 37 2.89 1.87 18.97
C VAL A 37 2.79 1.86 20.49
N ASP A 38 2.33 2.97 21.04
CA ASP A 38 2.07 3.10 22.48
C ASP A 38 0.63 2.69 22.78
N GLY A 39 0.42 1.37 22.88
CA GLY A 39 -0.85 0.75 23.24
C GLY A 39 -1.59 0.05 22.09
N HIS A 40 -2.87 -0.26 22.31
CA HIS A 40 -3.69 -0.97 21.32
C HIS A 40 -4.11 -0.06 20.17
N MET A 41 -3.84 -0.52 18.94
CA MET A 41 -4.23 0.16 17.72
C MET A 41 -4.80 -0.84 16.71
N ALA A 42 -5.94 -0.49 16.09
CA ALA A 42 -6.42 -1.20 14.93
C ALA A 42 -5.70 -0.67 13.69
N ILE A 43 -5.21 -1.57 12.85
CA ILE A 43 -4.39 -1.24 11.68
C ILE A 43 -5.06 -1.81 10.45
N LYS A 44 -5.20 -0.99 9.42
CA LYS A 44 -5.73 -1.39 8.12
C LYS A 44 -4.61 -1.27 7.09
N ALA A 45 -4.27 -2.36 6.43
CA ALA A 45 -3.37 -2.33 5.28
C ALA A 45 -4.18 -2.01 4.02
N VAL A 46 -3.86 -0.92 3.34
CA VAL A 46 -4.59 -0.44 2.16
C VAL A 46 -3.72 -0.59 0.92
N VAL A 47 -4.32 -1.05 -0.17
CA VAL A 47 -3.72 -1.10 -1.50
C VAL A 47 -4.64 -0.38 -2.48
N TYR A 48 -4.06 0.57 -3.21
CA TYR A 48 -4.73 1.32 -4.26
C TYR A 48 -4.06 1.06 -5.62
N ILE A 49 -4.85 0.79 -6.65
CA ILE A 49 -4.37 0.73 -8.04
C ILE A 49 -4.22 2.16 -8.56
N THR A 50 -2.97 2.65 -8.57
CA THR A 50 -2.61 3.98 -9.04
C THR A 50 -2.38 4.03 -10.55
N GLU A 51 -2.74 5.17 -11.16
CA GLU A 51 -2.49 5.51 -12.57
C GLU A 51 -1.14 6.22 -12.76
N LYS A 52 -0.28 6.26 -11.74
CA LYS A 52 1.03 6.90 -11.83
C LYS A 52 1.93 6.18 -12.84
N GLU A 53 2.38 6.93 -13.84
CA GLU A 53 3.30 6.47 -14.88
C GLU A 53 4.74 6.30 -14.37
N GLY A 54 5.57 5.58 -15.14
CA GLY A 54 7.00 5.41 -14.87
C GLY A 54 7.36 4.45 -13.73
N ILE A 55 6.40 3.63 -13.26
CA ILE A 55 6.62 2.65 -12.19
C ILE A 55 6.82 1.24 -12.74
N CYS A 56 6.07 0.88 -13.76
CA CYS A 56 6.21 -0.39 -14.48
C CYS A 56 7.14 -0.21 -15.68
N PRO A 57 7.97 -1.21 -16.02
CA PRO A 57 8.82 -1.17 -17.20
C PRO A 57 8.00 -1.24 -18.51
N ASP A 58 6.88 -1.97 -18.48
CA ASP A 58 5.95 -2.15 -19.59
C ASP A 58 4.62 -1.42 -19.33
N LEU A 59 3.71 -1.48 -20.32
CA LEU A 59 2.35 -0.96 -20.21
C LEU A 59 1.64 -1.56 -18.99
N SER A 60 1.30 -0.70 -18.04
CA SER A 60 0.49 -1.06 -16.86
C SER A 60 -1.00 -0.93 -17.17
N VAL A 61 -1.80 -1.82 -16.58
CA VAL A 61 -3.26 -1.78 -16.70
C VAL A 61 -3.91 -1.29 -15.41
N VAL A 62 -5.03 -0.58 -15.57
CA VAL A 62 -5.89 -0.13 -14.46
C VAL A 62 -7.29 -0.69 -14.70
N PRO A 63 -7.86 -1.49 -13.79
CA PRO A 63 -9.20 -2.04 -13.97
C PRO A 63 -10.29 -0.96 -14.01
N SER A 64 -11.31 -1.17 -14.84
CA SER A 64 -12.55 -0.38 -14.87
C SER A 64 -13.48 -0.82 -13.72
N GLY A 65 -13.11 -0.52 -12.48
CA GLY A 65 -13.86 -0.95 -11.31
C GLY A 65 -13.21 -0.57 -10.00
N GLN A 66 -13.35 -1.43 -8.99
CA GLN A 66 -12.75 -1.23 -7.68
C GLN A 66 -11.22 -1.11 -7.78
N LYS A 67 -10.69 0.00 -7.25
CA LYS A 67 -9.24 0.28 -7.21
C LYS A 67 -8.66 0.18 -5.80
N ASP A 68 -9.50 0.22 -4.77
CA ASP A 68 -9.11 0.19 -3.36
C ASP A 68 -9.41 -1.17 -2.73
N PHE A 69 -8.38 -1.77 -2.14
CA PHE A 69 -8.45 -3.05 -1.43
C PHE A 69 -7.85 -2.87 -0.04
N HIS A 70 -8.35 -3.61 0.94
CA HIS A 70 -7.79 -3.54 2.28
C HIS A 70 -8.05 -4.80 3.11
N THR A 71 -7.27 -4.92 4.18
CA THR A 71 -7.45 -5.91 5.24
C THR A 71 -7.19 -5.25 6.60
N ILE A 72 -7.79 -5.80 7.66
CA ILE A 72 -7.71 -5.33 9.06
C ILE A 72 -7.13 -6.47 9.89
#